data_AF-A0A534NVY1-F1
#
_entry.id   AF-A0A534NVY1-F1
#
_cell.length_a   1.000
_cell.length_b   1.000
_cell.length_c   1.000
_cell.angle_alpha   90.00
_cell.angle_beta   90.00
_cell.angle_gamma   90.00
#
_symmetry.space_group_name_H-M   'P 1'
#
loop_
_entity.id
_entity.type
_entity.pdbx_description
1 polymer ?
#
loop_
_entity_poly.entity_id
_entity_poly.type
_entity_poly.pdbx_seq_one_letter_code
_entity_poly.pdbx_strand_id
1 'polypeptide(L)' 'MAAMQQETAYYLNTTLPRLALIAKGVRFPVGQWIRIAGGTIRPWHVEELVSDLFPALRGRPIPFRLLL' A
#
# COMPACT_ATOMS: atom_id res chain seq x y z
N MET A 1 8.40 -18.55 5.28
CA MET A 1 7.39 -18.63 4.20
C MET A 1 6.96 -17.20 3.87
N ALA A 2 7.15 -16.75 2.62
CA ALA A 2 6.81 -15.36 2.26
C ALA A 2 5.28 -15.23 2.19
N ALA A 3 4.70 -14.25 2.90
CA ALA A 3 3.26 -14.01 2.88
C ALA A 3 2.81 -13.69 1.45
N MET A 4 2.08 -14.62 0.82
CA MET A 4 1.46 -14.43 -0.49
C MET A 4 0.08 -13.83 -0.29
N GLN A 5 -0.20 -12.81 -1.08
CA GLN A 5 -1.46 -12.09 -1.05
C GLN A 5 -2.55 -12.95 -1.65
N GLN A 6 -3.60 -13.19 -0.88
CA GLN A 6 -4.76 -13.93 -1.35
C GLN A 6 -5.70 -13.08 -2.22
N GLU A 7 -5.54 -11.75 -2.19
CA GLU A 7 -6.38 -10.76 -2.87
C GLU A 7 -5.56 -9.54 -3.32
N THR A 8 -6.01 -8.86 -4.37
CA THR A 8 -5.44 -7.57 -4.79
C THR A 8 -5.85 -6.48 -3.80
N ALA A 9 -4.87 -5.76 -3.25
CA ALA A 9 -5.13 -4.74 -2.24
C ALA A 9 -4.04 -3.68 -2.18
N TYR A 10 -4.35 -2.57 -1.52
CA TYR A 10 -3.43 -1.48 -1.28
C TYR A 10 -2.60 -1.72 -0.02
N TYR A 11 -1.29 -1.52 -0.15
CA TYR A 11 -0.32 -1.70 0.91
C TYR A 11 0.59 -0.49 1.04
N LEU A 12 0.84 -0.09 2.28
CA LEU A 12 1.82 0.94 2.60
C LEU A 12 3.10 0.27 3.09
N ASN A 13 4.23 0.61 2.47
CA ASN A 13 5.53 0.27 3.01
C ASN A 13 5.92 1.32 4.06
N THR A 14 6.12 0.90 5.30
CA THR A 14 6.47 1.81 6.41
C THR A 14 7.97 2.04 6.54
N THR A 15 8.79 1.13 6.00
CA THR A 15 10.25 1.26 5.95
C THR A 15 10.68 2.29 4.90
N LEU A 16 10.00 2.29 3.75
CA LEU A 16 10.14 3.26 2.67
C LEU A 16 8.74 3.77 2.35
N PRO A 17 8.36 5.00 2.75
CA PRO A 17 6.98 5.50 2.65
C PRO A 17 6.51 5.49 1.19
N ARG A 18 5.83 4.41 0.82
CA ARG A 18 5.39 4.10 -0.55
C ARG A 18 4.05 3.38 -0.48
N LEU A 19 3.11 3.82 -1.28
CA LEU A 19 1.82 3.18 -1.44
C LEU A 19 1.86 2.30 -2.69
N ALA A 20 1.43 1.04 -2.58
CA ALA A 20 1.36 0.16 -3.72
C ALA A 20 0.03 -0.61 -3.77
N LEU A 21 -0.56 -0.71 -4.96
CA LEU A 21 -1.59 -1.69 -5.24
C LEU A 21 -0.89 -2.98 -5.68
N ILE A 22 -1.02 -4.03 -4.87
CA ILE A 22 -0.32 -5.30 -5.06
C ILE A 22 -1.35 -6.36 -5.42
N ALA A 23 -1.20 -6.98 -6.58
CA ALA A 23 -2.08 -8.05 -7.04
C ALA A 23 -1.93 -9.34 -6.25
N LYS A 24 -2.98 -10.15 -6.26
CA LYS A 24 -2.97 -11.51 -5.71
C LYS A 24 -1.79 -12.31 -6.28
N GLY A 25 -1.08 -13.03 -5.42
CA GLY A 25 0.05 -13.89 -5.81
C GLY A 25 1.36 -13.14 -6.07
N VAL A 26 1.36 -11.81 -6.09
CA VAL A 26 2.59 -11.00 -6.17
C VAL A 26 3.31 -11.05 -4.83
N ARG A 27 4.62 -11.30 -4.86
CA ARG A 27 5.47 -11.25 -3.67
C ARG A 27 5.73 -9.79 -3.30
N PHE A 28 5.58 -9.47 -2.02
CA PHE A 28 5.97 -8.17 -1.49
C PHE A 28 7.47 -7.89 -1.72
N PRO A 29 7.81 -6.68 -2.19
CA PRO A 29 9.18 -6.20 -2.16
C PRO A 29 9.72 -6.09 -0.72
N VAL A 30 11.03 -5.89 -0.57
CA VAL A 30 11.66 -5.71 0.75
C VAL A 30 11.01 -4.58 1.57
N GLY A 31 10.89 -4.81 2.87
CA GLY A 31 10.34 -3.85 3.83
C GLY A 31 9.07 -4.38 4.52
N GLN A 32 8.57 -3.57 5.46
CA GLN A 32 7.34 -3.87 6.18
C GLN A 32 6.14 -3.28 5.43
N TRP A 33 5.17 -4.13 5.11
CA TRP A 33 3.96 -3.75 4.39
C TRP A 33 2.72 -3.90 5.26
N ILE A 34 1.87 -2.87 5.27
CA ILE A 34 0.61 -2.85 6.00
C ILE A 34 -0.52 -2.74 5.00
N ARG A 35 -1.54 -3.60 5.10
CA ARG A 35 -2.76 -3.50 4.28
C ARG A 35 -3.53 -2.25 4.68
N ILE A 36 -3.84 -1.41 3.71
CA ILE A 36 -4.62 -0.19 3.92
C ILE A 36 -6.07 -0.37 3.44
N ALA A 37 -6.24 -0.93 2.25
CA ALA A 37 -7.56 -1.06 1.63
C ALA A 37 -7.62 -2.24 0.66
N GLY A 38 -8.83 -2.70 0.34
CA GLY A 38 -9.06 -3.64 -0.76
C GLY A 38 -8.82 -3.01 -2.13
N GLY A 39 -8.53 -3.82 -3.15
CA GLY A 39 -8.22 -3.35 -4.50
C GLY A 39 -9.39 -2.76 -5.28
N THR A 40 -10.60 -2.76 -4.72
CA THR A 40 -11.80 -2.13 -5.30
C THR A 40 -11.97 -0.67 -4.90
N ILE A 41 -11.19 -0.19 -3.92
CA ILE A 41 -11.23 1.20 -3.47
C ILE A 41 -10.46 2.08 -4.45
N ARG A 42 -10.98 3.29 -4.69
CA ARG A 42 -10.36 4.25 -5.63
C ARG A 42 -9.04 4.80 -5.05
N PRO A 43 -7.97 4.96 -5.85
CA PRO A 43 -6.64 5.33 -5.36
C PRO A 43 -6.61 6.59 -4.49
N TRP A 44 -7.30 7.66 -4.88
CA TRP A 44 -7.35 8.92 -4.13
C TRP A 44 -7.95 8.75 -2.73
N HIS A 45 -8.93 7.86 -2.58
CA HIS A 45 -9.54 7.60 -1.28
C HIS A 45 -8.57 6.82 -0.36
N VAL A 46 -7.72 5.98 -0.95
CA VAL A 46 -6.67 5.30 -0.21
C VAL A 46 -5.57 6.28 0.21
N GLU A 47 -5.22 7.25 -0.64
CA GLU A 47 -4.25 8.31 -0.29
C GLU A 47 -4.74 9.19 0.87
N GLU A 48 -6.02 9.55 0.88
CA GLU A 48 -6.68 10.22 2.00
C GLU A 48 -6.60 9.38 3.28
N LEU A 49 -6.99 8.10 3.21
CA LEU A 49 -6.89 7.14 4.33
C LEU A 49 -5.46 7.01 4.86
N VAL A 50 -4.45 6.92 3.98
CA VAL A 50 -3.05 6.87 4.40
C VAL A 50 -2.66 8.14 5.15
N SER A 51 -3.10 9.30 4.66
CA SER A 51 -2.78 10.59 5.30
C SER A 51 -3.43 10.74 6.68
N ASP A 52 -4.64 10.18 6.87
CA ASP A 52 -5.35 10.20 8.15
C ASP A 52 -4.79 9.16 9.14
N LEU A 53 -4.47 7.95 8.67
CA LEU A 53 -3.92 6.87 9.49
C LEU A 53 -2.45 7.10 9.86
N PHE A 54 -1.70 7.79 9.01
CA PHE A 54 -0.27 8.06 9.20
C PHE A 54 -0.01 9.58 9.09
N PRO A 55 -0.27 10.34 10.17
CA PRO A 55 -0.09 11.80 10.17
C PRO A 55 1.33 12.24 9.79
N ALA A 56 2.33 11.41 10.09
CA ALA A 56 3.74 11.66 9.72
C ALA A 56 4.00 11.69 8.20
N LEU A 57 3.08 11.15 7.40
CA LEU A 57 3.14 11.14 5.94
C LEU A 57 2.31 12.26 5.30
N ARG A 58 1.55 13.02 6.09
CA ARG A 58 0.69 14.10 5.59
C ARG A 58 1.53 15.20 4.94
N GLY A 59 1.11 15.64 3.75
CA GLY A 59 1.80 16.68 2.98
C GLY A 59 3.11 16.22 2.32
N ARG A 60 3.47 14.93 2.41
CA ARG A 60 4.60 14.37 1.68
C ARG A 60 4.10 13.66 0.43
N PRO A 61 4.76 13.82 -0.74
CA PRO A 61 4.43 13.03 -1.92
C PRO A 61 4.80 11.57 -1.65
N ILE A 62 3.80 10.70 -1.49
CA ILE A 62 3.99 9.26 -1.35
C ILE A 62 3.96 8.66 -2.76
N PRO A 63 5.04 8.01 -3.24
CA PRO A 63 5.02 7.39 -4.55
C PRO A 63 3.99 6.26 -4.58
N PHE A 64 3.08 6.32 -5.55
CA PHE A 64 2.16 5.23 -5.87
C PHE A 64 2.80 4.26 -6.87
N ARG A 65 2.69 2.95 -6.59
CA ARG A 65 3.11 1.89 -7.53
C ARG A 65 2.01 0.86 -7.75
N LEU A 66 1.96 0.33 -8.96
CA LEU A 66 1.15 -0.83 -9.29
C LEU A 66 2.07 -2.04 -9.48
N LEU A 67 1.81 -3.11 -8.74
CA LEU A 67 2.52 -4.38 -8.85
C LEU A 67 1.50 -5.45 -9.24
N LEU A 68 1.63 -5.96 -10.47
CA LEU A 68 0.75 -6.99 -11.05
C LEU A 68 1.50 -8.32 -11.20
#